data_AF-A0A2X0N216-F1
#
_entry.id   AF-A0A2X0N216-F1
#
_cell.length_a   1.000
_cell.length_b   1.000
_cell.length_c   1.000
_cell.angle_alpha   90.00
_cell.angle_beta   90.00
_cell.angle_gamma   90.00
#
_symmetry.space_group_name_H-M   'P 1'
#
loop_
_entity.id
_entity.type
_entity.pdbx_description
1 polymer ?
#
loop_
_entity_poly.entity_id
_entity_poly.type
_entity_poly.pdbx_seq_one_letter_code
_entity_poly.pdbx_strand_id
1 'polypeptide(L)'
;MRREMAASLRVSETQVAAFAASDLLRDANGYQDWVLTLCSRLPFDVLEYLKSGVPHPSWPPSYVPLWDHYARASICAAVDPRMVLPGLSRYFGDAHSGHKIWVALRMRYGAVSAVDLLPVVARLFSPEPMPDTPDAFLQFRDRFENDSRLLADSNVTTDSLLASHLLARMPPSLSAWRTTFVNSQGTSDTLPPAAELLDRIHREIKARPAEAPAVAVANPKQLLGLVSL
;
A
#
# COMPACT_ATOMS: atom_id res chain seq x y z
N MET A 1 -28.99 29.72 -6.73
CA MET A 1 -30.22 29.45 -5.97
C MET A 1 -30.67 27.97 -5.94
N ARG A 2 -31.18 27.33 -7.01
CA ARG A 2 -31.65 25.90 -6.94
C ARG A 2 -30.55 24.87 -6.61
N ARG A 3 -29.33 25.00 -7.17
CA ARG A 3 -28.19 24.12 -6.84
C ARG A 3 -27.65 24.33 -5.42
N GLU A 4 -27.66 25.58 -4.94
CA GLU A 4 -27.24 25.92 -3.57
C GLU A 4 -28.25 25.44 -2.53
N MET A 5 -29.56 25.57 -2.79
CA MET A 5 -30.58 24.97 -1.93
C MET A 5 -30.46 23.45 -1.87
N ALA A 6 -30.21 22.78 -3.01
CA ALA A 6 -30.02 21.33 -3.03
C ALA A 6 -28.75 20.87 -2.29
N ALA A 7 -27.66 21.65 -2.35
CA ALA A 7 -26.45 21.40 -1.57
C ALA A 7 -26.66 21.63 -0.07
N SER A 8 -27.37 22.70 0.29
CA SER A 8 -27.75 23.00 1.68
C SER A 8 -28.64 21.91 2.28
N LEU A 9 -29.62 21.41 1.50
CA LEU A 9 -30.48 20.29 1.88
C LEU A 9 -29.69 19.00 2.04
N ARG A 10 -28.79 18.68 1.10
CA ARG A 10 -27.89 17.53 1.23
C ARG A 10 -27.12 17.59 2.54
N VAL A 11 -26.38 18.66 2.82
CA VAL A 11 -25.56 18.71 4.04
C VAL A 11 -26.41 18.74 5.32
N SER A 12 -27.58 19.40 5.31
CA SER A 12 -28.51 19.37 6.45
C SER A 12 -29.12 18.00 6.72
N GLU A 13 -29.27 17.16 5.69
CA GLU A 13 -29.74 15.78 5.80
C GLU A 13 -28.61 14.76 5.97
N THR A 14 -27.35 15.14 5.70
CA THR A 14 -26.22 14.23 5.83
C THR A 14 -25.84 14.10 7.29
N GLN A 15 -26.44 13.11 7.96
CA GLN A 15 -25.98 12.69 9.28
C GLN A 15 -24.52 12.21 9.18
N VAL A 16 -23.72 12.53 10.19
CA VAL A 16 -22.38 11.98 10.34
C VAL A 16 -22.49 10.46 10.32
N ALA A 17 -21.68 9.80 9.48
CA ALA A 17 -21.72 8.35 9.35
C ALA A 17 -21.46 7.69 10.72
N ALA A 18 -22.29 6.70 11.07
CA ALA A 18 -22.13 5.91 12.28
C ALA A 18 -21.25 4.69 11.99
N PHE A 19 -20.27 4.45 12.87
CA PHE A 19 -19.36 3.33 12.81
C PHE A 19 -19.58 2.42 14.02
N ALA A 20 -19.57 1.11 13.82
CA ALA A 20 -19.58 0.17 14.93
C ALA A 20 -18.22 0.20 15.65
N ALA A 21 -18.18 -0.23 16.92
CA ALA A 21 -16.92 -0.26 17.67
C ALA A 21 -15.84 -1.14 17.02
N SER A 22 -16.24 -2.17 16.27
CA SER A 22 -15.36 -3.05 15.47
C SER A 22 -14.71 -2.34 14.28
N ASP A 23 -15.34 -1.27 13.81
CA ASP A 23 -15.00 -0.59 12.55
C ASP A 23 -14.06 0.61 12.79
N LEU A 24 -13.75 0.92 14.05
CA LEU A 24 -12.94 2.07 14.43
C LEU A 24 -11.45 1.79 14.24
N LEU A 25 -10.73 2.73 13.65
CA LEU A 25 -9.27 2.68 13.59
C LEU A 25 -8.68 2.76 15.00
N ARG A 26 -7.85 1.78 15.35
CA ARG A 26 -7.16 1.68 16.66
C ARG A 26 -5.65 1.65 16.51
N ASP A 27 -5.17 0.89 15.54
CA ASP A 27 -3.77 0.63 15.27
C ASP A 27 -3.51 0.44 13.76
N ALA A 28 -2.26 0.18 13.41
CA ALA A 28 -1.84 -0.01 12.02
C ALA A 28 -2.38 -1.32 11.39
N ASN A 29 -2.62 -2.36 12.21
CA ASN A 29 -3.06 -3.67 11.70
C ASN A 29 -4.47 -3.58 11.08
N GLY A 30 -5.35 -2.77 11.67
CA GLY A 30 -6.70 -2.54 11.17
C GLY A 30 -6.83 -1.46 10.11
N TYR A 31 -5.73 -0.82 9.67
CA TYR A 31 -5.82 0.37 8.81
C TYR A 31 -6.47 0.08 7.45
N GLN A 32 -6.13 -1.04 6.80
CA GLN A 32 -6.69 -1.38 5.48
C GLN A 32 -8.19 -1.66 5.54
N ASP A 33 -8.63 -2.46 6.52
CA ASP A 33 -10.05 -2.75 6.74
C ASP A 33 -10.83 -1.48 7.12
N TRP A 34 -10.21 -0.58 7.88
CA TRP A 34 -10.77 0.73 8.19
C TRP A 34 -10.94 1.61 6.94
N VAL A 35 -9.95 1.66 6.03
CA VAL A 35 -10.06 2.38 4.76
C VAL A 35 -11.20 1.83 3.91
N LEU A 36 -11.33 0.50 3.81
CA LEU A 36 -12.44 -0.15 3.09
C LEU A 36 -13.78 0.21 3.71
N THR A 37 -13.86 0.20 5.04
CA THR A 37 -15.08 0.56 5.76
C THR A 37 -15.46 2.02 5.50
N LEU A 38 -14.51 2.95 5.56
CA LEU A 38 -14.74 4.34 5.17
C LEU A 38 -15.25 4.46 3.73
N CYS A 39 -14.62 3.74 2.79
CA CYS A 39 -15.01 3.77 1.39
C CYS A 39 -16.44 3.26 1.15
N SER A 40 -16.92 2.32 1.98
CA SER A 40 -18.30 1.82 1.92
C SER A 40 -19.34 2.73 2.58
N ARG A 41 -18.93 3.55 3.55
CA ARG A 41 -19.83 4.33 4.42
C ARG A 41 -19.96 5.79 3.98
N LEU A 42 -18.92 6.36 3.39
CA LEU A 42 -18.90 7.78 3.03
C LEU A 42 -19.28 8.01 1.56
N PRO A 43 -19.93 9.16 1.26
CA PRO A 43 -20.14 9.59 -0.11
C PRO A 43 -18.81 9.72 -0.88
N PHE A 44 -18.84 9.39 -2.18
CA PHE A 44 -17.66 9.42 -3.04
C PHE A 44 -16.96 10.78 -3.07
N ASP A 45 -17.72 11.88 -3.15
CA ASP A 45 -17.19 13.25 -3.20
C ASP A 45 -16.48 13.64 -1.90
N VAL A 46 -16.97 13.16 -0.76
CA VAL A 46 -16.32 13.34 0.56
C VAL A 46 -15.04 12.53 0.65
N LEU A 47 -15.03 11.29 0.15
CA LEU A 47 -13.82 10.46 0.10
C LEU A 47 -12.74 11.06 -0.81
N GLU A 48 -13.13 11.59 -1.97
CA GLU A 48 -12.22 12.25 -2.90
C GLU A 48 -11.62 13.52 -2.27
N TYR A 49 -12.44 14.31 -1.58
CA TYR A 49 -11.98 15.47 -0.82
C TYR A 49 -10.99 15.10 0.28
N LEU A 50 -11.29 14.07 1.09
CA LEU A 50 -10.39 13.61 2.14
C LEU A 50 -9.01 13.20 1.57
N LYS A 51 -8.99 12.52 0.42
CA LYS A 51 -7.76 12.05 -0.22
C LYS A 51 -6.97 13.17 -0.91
N SER A 52 -7.64 14.06 -1.63
CA SER A 52 -6.99 15.07 -2.48
C SER A 52 -6.76 16.42 -1.79
N GLY A 53 -7.57 16.75 -0.78
CA GLY A 53 -7.63 18.09 -0.19
C GLY A 53 -8.31 19.13 -1.08
N VAL A 54 -8.77 18.74 -2.27
CA VAL A 54 -9.42 19.63 -3.24
C VAL A 54 -10.95 19.51 -3.09
N PRO A 55 -11.68 20.60 -2.84
CA PRO A 55 -13.14 20.57 -2.80
C PRO A 55 -13.72 20.03 -4.10
N HIS A 56 -14.63 19.06 -3.99
CA HIS A 56 -15.22 18.42 -5.16
C HIS A 56 -16.06 19.43 -5.97
N PRO A 57 -16.09 19.36 -7.32
CA PRO A 57 -16.85 20.32 -8.16
C PRO A 57 -18.36 20.38 -7.89
N SER A 58 -18.93 19.35 -7.24
CA SER A 58 -20.33 19.36 -6.79
C SER A 58 -20.59 20.27 -5.59
N TRP A 59 -19.54 20.70 -4.87
CA TRP A 59 -19.65 21.52 -3.66
C TRP A 59 -19.64 23.00 -4.03
N PRO A 60 -20.72 23.76 -3.74
CA PRO A 60 -20.70 25.19 -3.97
C PRO A 60 -19.62 25.85 -3.10
N PRO A 61 -18.87 26.86 -3.59
CA PRO A 61 -17.79 27.49 -2.85
C PRO A 61 -18.19 28.02 -1.47
N SER A 62 -19.41 28.56 -1.35
CA SER A 62 -19.97 29.07 -0.09
C SER A 62 -20.24 27.99 0.97
N TYR A 63 -20.32 26.72 0.57
CA TYR A 63 -20.59 25.57 1.45
C TYR A 63 -19.35 24.70 1.70
N VAL A 64 -18.20 25.03 1.11
CA VAL A 64 -16.94 24.28 1.34
C VAL A 64 -16.59 24.16 2.83
N PRO A 65 -16.72 25.21 3.68
CA PRO A 65 -16.44 25.07 5.12
C PRO A 65 -17.37 24.07 5.81
N LEU A 66 -18.63 23.98 5.36
CA LEU A 66 -19.61 23.05 5.91
C LEU A 66 -19.30 21.60 5.49
N TRP A 67 -18.89 21.40 4.23
CA TRP A 67 -18.44 20.10 3.75
C TRP A 67 -17.11 19.66 4.39
N ASP A 68 -16.17 20.57 4.64
CA ASP A 68 -14.95 20.25 5.41
C ASP A 68 -15.32 19.83 6.83
N HIS A 69 -16.25 20.54 7.48
CA HIS A 69 -16.75 20.16 8.79
C HIS A 69 -17.39 18.77 8.79
N TYR A 70 -18.22 18.47 7.79
CA TYR A 70 -18.85 17.15 7.61
C TYR A 70 -17.78 16.05 7.41
N ALA A 71 -16.81 16.28 6.52
CA ALA A 71 -15.73 15.35 6.25
C ALA A 71 -14.88 15.09 7.51
N ARG A 72 -14.52 16.14 8.25
CA ARG A 72 -13.83 16.05 9.55
C ARG A 72 -14.64 15.27 10.57
N ALA A 73 -15.92 15.59 10.75
CA ALA A 73 -16.78 14.90 11.71
C ALA A 73 -16.89 13.41 11.37
N SER A 74 -17.03 13.09 10.09
CA SER A 74 -17.14 11.72 9.57
C SER A 74 -15.87 10.90 9.81
N ILE A 75 -14.69 11.44 9.49
CA ILE A 75 -13.43 10.72 9.74
C ILE A 75 -13.12 10.61 11.24
N CYS A 76 -13.46 11.62 12.04
CA CYS A 76 -13.31 11.55 13.52
C CYS A 76 -14.26 10.53 14.16
N ALA A 77 -15.46 10.33 13.61
CA ALA A 77 -16.39 9.30 14.07
C ALA A 77 -15.90 7.88 13.73
N ALA A 78 -14.99 7.74 12.77
CA ALA A 78 -14.43 6.46 12.34
C ALA A 78 -13.17 6.03 13.09
N VAL A 79 -12.69 6.79 14.08
CA VAL A 79 -11.48 6.46 14.83
C VAL A 79 -11.76 6.18 16.30
N ASP A 80 -10.88 5.41 16.95
CA ASP A 80 -11.02 5.14 18.38
C ASP A 80 -10.88 6.44 19.20
N PRO A 81 -11.88 6.78 20.04
CA PRO A 81 -11.91 8.05 20.75
C PRO A 81 -10.85 8.16 21.86
N ARG A 82 -10.27 7.04 22.30
CA ARG A 82 -9.27 7.00 23.39
C ARG A 82 -7.85 6.92 22.83
N MET A 83 -7.64 6.11 21.80
CA MET A 83 -6.31 5.81 21.27
C MET A 83 -5.88 6.77 20.16
N VAL A 84 -6.82 7.19 19.31
CA VAL A 84 -6.51 7.89 18.06
C VAL A 84 -6.95 9.35 18.11
N LEU A 85 -8.20 9.60 18.50
CA LEU A 85 -8.82 10.93 18.46
C LEU A 85 -8.04 12.03 19.21
N PRO A 86 -7.44 11.80 20.40
CA PRO A 86 -6.69 12.85 21.11
C PRO A 86 -5.53 13.42 20.30
N GLY A 87 -4.88 12.60 19.47
CA GLY A 87 -3.78 13.00 18.59
C GLY A 87 -4.19 13.85 17.39
N LEU A 88 -5.50 13.99 17.14
CA LEU A 88 -6.04 14.75 16.00
C LEU A 88 -6.47 16.17 16.36
N SER A 89 -6.55 16.49 17.66
CA SER A 89 -7.03 17.78 18.19
C SER A 89 -6.36 19.01 17.55
N ARG A 90 -5.05 18.90 17.25
CA ARG A 90 -4.26 19.95 16.60
C ARG A 90 -4.78 20.40 15.22
N TYR A 91 -5.59 19.58 14.54
CA TYR A 91 -6.11 19.88 13.21
C TYR A 91 -7.50 20.52 13.21
N PHE A 92 -8.19 20.58 14.35
CA PHE A 92 -9.60 20.97 14.39
C PHE A 92 -9.85 22.46 14.10
N GLY A 93 -8.84 23.31 14.23
CA GLY A 93 -8.90 24.73 13.89
C GLY A 93 -8.42 25.08 12.48
N ASP A 94 -7.93 24.09 11.73
CA ASP A 94 -7.32 24.32 10.42
C ASP A 94 -8.37 24.37 9.31
N ALA A 95 -8.10 25.18 8.27
CA ALA A 95 -8.77 25.00 7.00
C ALA A 95 -8.39 23.63 6.39
N HIS A 96 -9.35 22.99 5.73
CA HIS A 96 -9.21 21.65 5.15
C HIS A 96 -8.85 20.58 6.20
N SER A 97 -9.44 20.73 7.39
CA SER A 97 -9.18 19.89 8.55
C SER A 97 -9.44 18.40 8.28
N GLY A 98 -10.47 18.07 7.49
CA GLY A 98 -10.77 16.68 7.12
C GLY A 98 -9.62 16.03 6.36
N HIS A 99 -9.09 16.72 5.34
CA HIS A 99 -7.95 16.24 4.57
C HIS A 99 -6.67 16.10 5.42
N LYS A 100 -6.37 17.10 6.25
CA LYS A 100 -5.20 17.05 7.13
C LYS A 100 -5.24 15.88 8.11
N ILE A 101 -6.43 15.57 8.63
CA ILE A 101 -6.65 14.40 9.48
C ILE A 101 -6.46 13.11 8.69
N TRP A 102 -7.03 13.00 7.48
CA TRP A 102 -6.80 11.85 6.60
C TRP A 102 -5.31 11.61 6.36
N VAL A 103 -4.56 12.64 6.00
CA VAL A 103 -3.10 12.56 5.81
C VAL A 103 -2.42 12.10 7.10
N ALA A 104 -2.75 12.70 8.24
CA ALA A 104 -2.14 12.32 9.51
C ALA A 104 -2.39 10.85 9.89
N LEU A 105 -3.60 10.35 9.67
CA LEU A 105 -3.97 8.95 9.91
C LEU A 105 -3.26 8.02 8.93
N ARG A 106 -3.20 8.37 7.64
CA ARG A 106 -2.43 7.62 6.64
C ARG A 106 -0.95 7.56 6.99
N MET A 107 -0.34 8.68 7.38
CA MET A 107 1.07 8.74 7.76
C MET A 107 1.37 7.88 9.00
N ARG A 108 0.44 7.81 9.95
CA ARG A 108 0.65 7.15 11.24
C ARG A 108 0.29 5.67 11.25
N TYR A 109 -0.75 5.28 10.51
CA TYR A 109 -1.32 3.93 10.54
C TYR A 109 -1.30 3.24 9.17
N GLY A 110 -1.18 4.02 8.09
CA GLY A 110 -1.07 3.53 6.71
C GLY A 110 0.36 3.32 6.23
N ALA A 111 1.36 3.44 7.12
CA ALA A 111 2.69 2.93 6.86
C ALA A 111 2.61 1.40 6.80
N VAL A 112 2.29 0.88 5.61
CA VAL A 112 2.58 -0.51 5.29
C VAL A 112 4.10 -0.57 5.20
N SER A 113 4.75 -1.42 6.02
CA SER A 113 6.20 -1.56 5.95
C SER A 113 6.59 -1.83 4.50
N ALA A 114 7.64 -1.18 4.01
CA ALA A 114 8.16 -1.45 2.68
C ALA A 114 8.48 -2.95 2.46
N VAL A 115 8.71 -3.69 3.55
CA VAL A 115 8.80 -5.15 3.60
C VAL A 115 7.45 -5.83 3.27
N ASP A 116 6.35 -5.40 3.87
CA ASP A 116 5.01 -5.97 3.64
C ASP A 116 4.50 -5.69 2.22
N LEU A 117 5.02 -4.65 1.56
CA LEU A 117 4.76 -4.34 0.16
C LEU A 117 5.58 -5.20 -0.82
N LEU A 118 6.53 -6.03 -0.37
CA LEU A 118 7.35 -6.87 -1.26
C LEU A 118 6.51 -7.72 -2.23
N PRO A 119 5.44 -8.41 -1.81
CA PRO A 119 4.61 -9.19 -2.74
C PRO A 119 3.88 -8.32 -3.75
N VAL A 120 3.47 -7.12 -3.35
CA VAL A 120 2.76 -6.14 -4.20
C VAL A 120 3.70 -5.61 -5.28
N VAL A 121 4.89 -5.18 -4.88
CA VAL A 121 5.95 -4.70 -5.79
C VAL A 121 6.39 -5.83 -6.73
N ALA A 122 6.55 -7.05 -6.24
CA ALA A 122 6.90 -8.20 -7.08
C ALA A 122 5.85 -8.48 -8.18
N ARG A 123 4.56 -8.35 -7.85
CA ARG A 123 3.47 -8.55 -8.83
C ARG A 123 3.38 -7.41 -9.84
N LEU A 124 3.41 -6.17 -9.38
CA LEU A 124 3.29 -4.99 -10.26
C LEU A 124 4.45 -4.88 -11.26
N PHE A 125 5.65 -5.26 -10.84
CA PHE A 125 6.85 -5.24 -11.68
C PHE A 125 7.26 -6.65 -12.15
N SER A 126 6.32 -7.58 -12.19
CA SER A 126 6.54 -8.93 -12.73
C SER A 126 6.96 -8.85 -14.20
N PRO A 127 7.91 -9.68 -14.65
CA PRO A 127 8.26 -9.78 -16.07
C PRO A 127 7.22 -10.55 -16.89
N GLU A 128 6.19 -11.13 -16.26
CA GLU A 128 5.14 -11.87 -16.97
C GLU A 128 4.36 -10.95 -17.91
N PRO A 129 4.09 -11.39 -19.16
CA PRO A 129 3.31 -10.60 -20.10
C PRO A 129 1.84 -10.48 -19.65
N MET A 130 1.18 -9.43 -20.12
CA MET A 130 -0.26 -9.26 -19.93
C MET A 130 -1.02 -10.47 -20.51
N PRO A 131 -2.07 -10.98 -19.83
CA PRO A 131 -2.85 -12.09 -20.35
C PRO A 131 -3.60 -11.74 -21.63
N ASP A 132 -3.72 -12.70 -22.55
CA ASP A 132 -4.34 -12.55 -23.87
C ASP A 132 -5.77 -13.11 -23.96
N THR A 133 -6.28 -13.69 -22.86
CA THR A 133 -7.67 -14.17 -22.76
C THR A 133 -8.54 -13.20 -21.96
N PRO A 134 -9.83 -13.01 -22.32
CA PRO A 134 -10.71 -12.06 -21.64
C PRO A 134 -10.80 -12.25 -20.12
N ASP A 135 -11.01 -13.49 -19.66
CA ASP A 135 -11.19 -13.79 -18.23
C ASP A 135 -9.89 -13.55 -17.44
N ALA A 136 -8.74 -13.94 -17.98
CA ALA A 136 -7.45 -13.72 -17.34
C ALA A 136 -7.07 -12.24 -17.32
N PHE A 137 -7.44 -11.49 -18.36
CA PHE A 137 -7.25 -10.04 -18.41
C PHE A 137 -8.06 -9.32 -17.33
N LEU A 138 -9.33 -9.69 -17.13
CA LEU A 138 -10.16 -9.10 -16.07
C LEU A 138 -9.55 -9.35 -14.69
N GLN A 139 -9.09 -10.58 -14.42
CA GLN A 139 -8.40 -10.90 -13.17
C GLN A 139 -7.07 -10.16 -13.02
N PHE A 140 -6.33 -9.96 -14.10
CA PHE A 140 -5.12 -9.13 -14.10
C PHE A 140 -5.44 -7.67 -13.76
N ARG A 141 -6.44 -7.07 -14.43
CA ARG A 141 -6.86 -5.69 -14.19
C ARG A 141 -7.27 -5.49 -12.74
N ASP A 142 -8.15 -6.34 -12.20
CA ASP A 142 -8.66 -6.19 -10.84
C ASP A 142 -7.51 -6.30 -9.81
N ARG A 143 -6.54 -7.20 -10.04
CA ARG A 143 -5.33 -7.30 -9.22
C ARG A 143 -4.45 -6.07 -9.33
N PHE A 144 -4.21 -5.58 -10.56
CA PHE A 144 -3.39 -4.40 -10.80
C PHE A 144 -3.97 -3.14 -10.14
N GLU A 145 -5.28 -2.92 -10.26
CA GLU A 145 -5.97 -1.80 -9.63
C GLU A 145 -5.90 -1.88 -8.10
N ASN A 146 -6.05 -3.08 -7.53
CA ASN A 146 -5.96 -3.29 -6.10
C ASN A 146 -4.54 -3.04 -5.56
N ASP A 147 -3.53 -3.60 -6.23
CA ASP A 147 -2.12 -3.42 -5.88
C ASP A 147 -1.67 -1.95 -6.03
N SER A 148 -2.14 -1.28 -7.09
CA SER A 148 -1.87 0.16 -7.32
C SER A 148 -2.52 1.04 -6.25
N ARG A 149 -3.75 0.72 -5.84
CA ARG A 149 -4.44 1.42 -4.76
C ARG A 149 -3.70 1.25 -3.44
N LEU A 150 -3.27 0.02 -3.14
CA LEU A 150 -2.49 -0.28 -1.93
C LEU A 150 -1.17 0.49 -1.89
N LEU A 151 -0.45 0.59 -3.02
CA LEU A 151 0.76 1.41 -3.11
C LEU A 151 0.45 2.90 -2.93
N ALA A 152 -0.60 3.43 -3.55
CA ALA A 152 -0.96 4.84 -3.44
C ALA A 152 -1.44 5.24 -2.04
N ASP A 153 -2.05 4.29 -1.32
CA ASP A 153 -2.46 4.47 0.07
C ASP A 153 -1.32 4.21 1.06
N SER A 154 -0.29 3.46 0.65
CA SER A 154 0.94 3.29 1.42
C SER A 154 1.79 4.56 1.37
N ASN A 155 2.29 5.03 2.51
CA ASN A 155 3.22 6.16 2.57
C ASN A 155 4.65 5.76 2.13
N VAL A 156 4.76 4.91 1.10
CA VAL A 156 6.03 4.34 0.63
C VAL A 156 6.80 5.37 -0.19
N THR A 157 8.10 5.51 0.08
CA THR A 157 8.98 6.37 -0.70
C THR A 157 9.44 5.67 -1.98
N THR A 158 9.90 6.45 -2.97
CA THR A 158 10.53 5.89 -4.18
C THR A 158 11.71 4.98 -3.84
N ASP A 159 12.54 5.36 -2.86
CA ASP A 159 13.67 4.55 -2.40
C ASP A 159 13.22 3.22 -1.81
N SER A 160 12.16 3.22 -1.01
CA SER A 160 11.56 2.00 -0.47
C SER A 160 11.01 1.12 -1.59
N LEU A 161 10.37 1.67 -2.62
CA LEU A 161 9.92 0.91 -3.80
C LEU A 161 11.08 0.28 -4.55
N LEU A 162 12.16 1.03 -4.79
CA LEU A 162 13.36 0.53 -5.46
C LEU A 162 14.04 -0.57 -4.63
N ALA A 163 14.16 -0.40 -3.32
CA ALA A 163 14.69 -1.41 -2.42
C ALA A 163 13.83 -2.68 -2.42
N SER A 164 12.50 -2.55 -2.35
CA SER A 164 11.57 -3.66 -2.43
C SER A 164 11.68 -4.39 -3.78
N HIS A 165 11.83 -3.65 -4.88
CA HIS A 165 12.04 -4.23 -6.21
C HIS A 165 13.35 -5.05 -6.28
N LEU A 166 14.45 -4.52 -5.76
CA LEU A 166 15.73 -5.24 -5.70
C LEU A 166 15.63 -6.54 -4.89
N LEU A 167 14.92 -6.50 -3.75
CA LEU A 167 14.69 -7.69 -2.92
C LEU A 167 13.80 -8.72 -3.63
N ALA A 168 12.78 -8.29 -4.37
CA ALA A 168 11.90 -9.16 -5.13
C ALA A 168 12.64 -9.87 -6.29
N ARG A 169 13.67 -9.23 -6.84
CA ARG A 169 14.48 -9.75 -7.95
C ARG A 169 15.66 -10.63 -7.53
N MET A 170 15.81 -10.91 -6.23
CA MET A 170 16.96 -11.68 -5.77
C MET A 170 17.00 -13.09 -6.38
N PRO A 171 18.18 -13.54 -6.83
CA PRO A 171 18.33 -14.91 -7.30
C PRO A 171 18.13 -15.90 -6.13
N PRO A 172 17.71 -17.15 -6.41
CA PRO A 172 17.51 -18.17 -5.38
C PRO A 172 18.75 -18.39 -4.50
N SER A 173 19.94 -18.22 -5.07
CA SER A 173 21.20 -18.32 -4.32
C SER A 173 21.28 -17.31 -3.17
N LEU A 174 20.64 -16.14 -3.28
CA LEU A 174 20.60 -15.10 -2.23
C LEU A 174 19.37 -15.20 -1.31
N SER A 175 18.54 -16.24 -1.45
CA SER A 175 17.30 -16.38 -0.69
C SER A 175 17.50 -16.40 0.83
N ALA A 176 18.53 -17.10 1.34
CA ALA A 176 18.85 -17.16 2.76
C ALA A 176 19.21 -15.76 3.31
N TRP A 177 20.11 -15.05 2.62
CA TRP A 177 20.48 -13.68 2.97
C TRP A 177 19.27 -12.75 2.95
N ARG A 178 18.43 -12.84 1.91
CA ARG A 178 17.21 -12.03 1.77
C ARG A 178 16.29 -12.23 2.97
N THR A 179 16.05 -13.48 3.36
CA THR A 179 15.21 -13.81 4.50
C THR A 179 15.79 -13.24 5.80
N THR A 180 17.08 -13.41 6.06
CA THR A 180 17.74 -12.83 7.23
C THR A 180 17.68 -11.30 7.24
N PHE A 181 17.94 -10.67 6.10
CA PHE A 181 17.88 -9.22 5.94
C PHE A 181 16.48 -8.68 6.21
N VAL A 182 15.45 -9.28 5.59
CA VAL A 182 14.04 -8.92 5.78
C VAL A 182 13.64 -9.08 7.25
N ASN A 183 13.97 -10.21 7.87
CA ASN A 183 13.67 -10.45 9.28
C ASN A 183 14.38 -9.46 10.20
N SER A 184 15.59 -9.02 9.85
CA SER A 184 16.34 -8.01 10.61
C SER A 184 15.75 -6.60 10.52
N GLN A 185 14.86 -6.33 9.55
CA GLN A 185 14.17 -5.05 9.49
C GLN A 185 13.10 -4.91 10.58
N GLY A 186 12.64 -6.01 11.19
CA GLY A 186 11.67 -5.97 12.30
C GLY A 186 10.39 -5.22 11.91
N THR A 187 10.00 -4.23 12.74
CA THR A 187 8.88 -3.31 12.47
C THR A 187 9.34 -2.00 11.82
N SER A 188 10.53 -1.96 11.20
CA SER A 188 10.98 -0.76 10.49
C SER A 188 10.03 -0.46 9.34
N ASP A 189 9.46 0.74 9.34
CA ASP A 189 8.56 1.22 8.30
C ASP A 189 9.31 1.51 6.99
N THR A 190 10.66 1.55 7.03
CA THR A 190 11.51 1.92 5.90
C THR A 190 12.60 0.90 5.65
N LEU A 191 12.79 0.57 4.37
CA LEU A 191 13.99 -0.11 3.88
C LEU A 191 15.15 0.88 3.74
N PRO A 192 16.42 0.43 3.82
CA PRO A 192 17.54 1.29 3.50
C PRO A 192 17.49 1.75 2.03
N PRO A 193 18.14 2.88 1.70
CA PRO A 193 18.24 3.34 0.32
C PRO A 193 18.75 2.24 -0.63
N ALA A 194 18.24 2.23 -1.86
CA ALA A 194 18.58 1.20 -2.84
C ALA A 194 20.09 1.09 -3.12
N ALA A 195 20.82 2.22 -3.07
CA ALA A 195 22.27 2.25 -3.22
C ALA A 195 22.98 1.47 -2.10
N GLU A 196 22.61 1.69 -0.84
CA GLU A 196 23.17 0.94 0.29
C GLU A 196 22.82 -0.55 0.21
N LEU A 197 21.61 -0.86 -0.26
CA LEU A 197 21.19 -2.24 -0.44
C LEU A 197 22.05 -2.94 -1.51
N LEU A 198 22.30 -2.30 -2.65
CA LEU A 198 23.20 -2.81 -3.69
C LEU A 198 24.61 -3.07 -3.16
N ASP A 199 25.16 -2.16 -2.34
CA ASP A 199 26.48 -2.34 -1.72
C ASP A 199 26.51 -3.54 -0.76
N ARG A 200 25.44 -3.77 -0.01
CA ARG A 200 25.29 -4.95 0.86
C ARG A 200 25.19 -6.24 0.04
N ILE A 201 24.40 -6.23 -1.03
CA ILE A 201 24.25 -7.38 -1.95
C ILE A 201 25.58 -7.72 -2.61
N HIS A 202 26.31 -6.72 -3.11
CA HIS A 202 27.60 -6.93 -3.73
C HIS A 202 28.62 -7.54 -2.77
N ARG A 203 28.66 -7.07 -1.51
CA ARG A 203 29.50 -7.68 -0.47
C ARG A 203 29.15 -9.13 -0.20
N GLU A 204 27.86 -9.45 -0.12
CA GLU A 204 27.38 -10.83 0.07
C GLU A 204 27.77 -11.72 -1.11
N ILE A 205 27.64 -11.24 -2.35
CA ILE A 205 28.06 -11.97 -3.54
C ILE A 205 29.57 -12.24 -3.53
N LYS A 206 30.37 -11.23 -3.17
CA LYS A 206 31.84 -11.35 -3.13
C LYS A 206 32.33 -12.28 -2.02
N ALA A 207 31.62 -12.35 -0.89
CA ALA A 207 31.98 -13.20 0.23
C ALA A 207 31.70 -14.69 -0.01
N ARG A 208 30.95 -15.03 -1.07
CA ARG A 208 30.63 -16.42 -1.38
C ARG A 208 31.86 -17.16 -1.91
N PRO A 209 32.07 -18.40 -1.48
CA PRO A 209 33.03 -19.29 -2.13
C PRO A 209 32.64 -19.40 -3.61
N ALA A 210 33.61 -19.27 -4.52
CA ALA A 210 33.36 -19.60 -5.92
C ALA A 210 32.90 -21.05 -5.99
N GLU A 211 31.67 -21.29 -6.46
CA GLU A 211 31.22 -22.65 -6.76
C GLU A 211 32.21 -23.23 -7.79
N ALA A 212 32.91 -24.29 -7.38
CA ALA A 212 33.75 -25.06 -8.29
C ALA A 212 32.89 -25.53 -9.47
N PRO A 213 33.39 -25.49 -10.72
CA PRO A 213 32.62 -25.92 -11.86
C PRO A 213 32.17 -27.36 -11.62
N ALA A 214 30.85 -27.59 -11.73
CA ALA A 214 30.25 -28.90 -11.60
C ALA A 214 30.99 -29.86 -12.54
N VAL A 215 31.76 -30.78 -11.95
CA VAL A 215 32.40 -31.87 -12.69
C VAL A 215 31.27 -32.60 -13.41
N ALA A 216 31.32 -32.55 -14.73
CA ALA A 216 30.39 -33.26 -15.60
C ALA A 216 30.41 -34.75 -15.18
N VAL A 217 29.36 -35.19 -14.50
CA VAL A 217 29.16 -36.60 -14.19
C VAL A 217 28.89 -37.29 -15.51
N ALA A 218 29.91 -37.99 -16.02
CA ALA A 218 29.80 -38.82 -17.21
C ALA A 218 28.69 -39.86 -16.99
N ASN A 219 27.74 -39.87 -17.92
CA ASN A 219 26.57 -40.73 -17.90
C ASN A 219 26.98 -42.18 -18.22
N PRO A 220 26.82 -43.19 -17.34
CA PRO A 220 27.28 -44.57 -17.61
C PRO A 220 26.38 -45.38 -18.55
N LYS A 221 25.63 -44.75 -19.47
CA LYS A 221 24.61 -45.43 -20.31
C LYS A 221 24.95 -45.56 -21.80
N GLN A 222 26.20 -45.38 -22.22
CA GLN A 222 26.60 -45.54 -23.64
C GLN A 222 27.60 -46.67 -23.91
N LEU A 223 27.82 -47.61 -22.98
CA LEU A 223 28.77 -48.73 -23.17
C LEU A 223 28.07 -50.11 -23.20
N LEU A 224 26.97 -50.25 -23.95
CA LEU A 224 26.32 -51.56 -24.15
C LEU A 224 25.79 -51.76 -25.58
N GLY A 225 26.52 -51.24 -26.55
CA GLY A 225 26.21 -51.44 -27.97
C GLY A 225 27.48 -51.51 -28.81
N LEU A 226 28.40 -52.42 -28.49
CA LEU A 226 29.50 -52.82 -29.39
C LEU A 226 30.18 -54.11 -28.88
N VAL A 227 29.47 -55.23 -28.95
CA VAL A 227 30.10 -56.53 -29.23
C VAL A 227 29.16 -57.29 -30.17
N SER A 228 29.47 -57.23 -31.46
CA SER A 228 28.99 -58.21 -32.44
C SER A 228 30.06 -59.27 -32.60
N LEU A 229 29.68 -60.54 -32.40
CA LEU A 229 30.01 -61.70 -33.22
C LEU A 229 29.07 -62.84 -32.84
#